data_AF-A0A846NA38-F1
#
_entry.id   AF-A0A846NA38-F1
#
_cell.length_a   1.000
_cell.length_b   1.000
_cell.length_c   1.000
_cell.angle_alpha   90.00
_cell.angle_beta   90.00
_cell.angle_gamma   90.00
#
_symmetry.space_group_name_H-M   'P 1'
#
loop_
_entity.id
_entity.type
_entity.pdbx_description
1 polymer ?
#
loop_
_entity_poly.entity_id
_entity_poly.type
_entity_poly.pdbx_seq_one_letter_code
_entity_poly.pdbx_strand_id
1 'polypeptide(L)' 'MSEEKPKSKIVFVTLKMPDGKEHEIPLPPKVFSSGREGFYAQIPALVYDDEVYGGQIQVWKKTPKE' A
#
# COMPACT_ATOMS: atom_id res chain seq x y z
N MET A 1 24.52 -22.29 -3.77
CA MET A 1 23.45 -21.75 -2.91
C MET A 1 22.69 -20.75 -3.75
N SER A 2 21.44 -21.04 -4.09
CA SER A 2 20.64 -20.17 -4.95
C SER A 2 20.30 -18.91 -4.17
N GLU A 3 20.89 -17.78 -4.57
CA GLU A 3 20.43 -16.45 -4.22
C GLU A 3 19.04 -16.24 -4.86
N GLU A 4 18.00 -16.75 -4.20
CA GLU A 4 16.65 -16.23 -4.40
C GLU A 4 16.69 -14.76 -3.95
N LYS A 5 16.90 -13.86 -4.92
CA LYS A 5 16.59 -12.44 -4.77
C LYS A 5 15.23 -12.38 -4.05
N PRO A 6 15.09 -11.61 -2.96
CA PRO A 6 13.84 -11.56 -2.23
C PRO A 6 12.77 -11.17 -3.23
N LYS A 7 11.84 -12.10 -3.53
CA LYS A 7 10.67 -11.83 -4.37
C LYS A 7 10.03 -10.59 -3.78
N SER A 8 10.24 -9.42 -4.40
CA SER A 8 9.64 -8.18 -3.95
C SER A 8 8.14 -8.38 -4.07
N LYS A 9 7.50 -8.77 -2.95
CA LYS A 9 6.05 -8.92 -2.83
C LYS A 9 5.48 -7.51 -2.77
N ILE A 10 5.55 -6.79 -3.89
CA ILE A 10 4.87 -5.51 -4.03
C ILE A 10 3.39 -5.86 -4.14
N VAL A 11 2.60 -5.33 -3.22
CA VAL A 11 1.13 -5.42 -3.28
C VAL A 11 0.64 -4.19 -4.00
N PHE A 12 -0.46 -4.30 -4.74
CA PHE A 12 -1.11 -3.16 -5.36
C PHE A 12 -2.46 -2.94 -4.68
N VAL A 13 -2.81 -1.68 -4.44
CA VAL A 13 -4.15 -1.28 -4.02
C VAL A 13 -4.75 -0.41 -5.11
N THR A 14 -5.97 -0.71 -5.48
CA THR A 14 -6.75 0.09 -6.42
C THR A 14 -7.66 1.02 -5.64
N LEU A 15 -7.42 2.32 -5.75
CA LEU A 15 -8.31 3.37 -5.24
C LEU A 15 -9.34 3.68 -6.32
N LYS A 16 -10.60 3.32 -6.08
CA LYS A 16 -11.72 3.62 -6.99
C LYS A 16 -12.43 4.89 -6.53
N MET A 17 -12.41 5.91 -7.38
CA MET A 17 -13.04 7.20 -7.14
C MET A 17 -14.54 7.13 -7.45
N PRO A 18 -15.35 8.10 -6.95
CA PRO A 18 -16.81 8.10 -7.15
C PRO A 18 -17.27 8.16 -8.61
N ASP A 19 -16.48 8.74 -9.52
CA ASP A 19 -16.73 8.74 -10.96
C ASP A 19 -16.38 7.40 -11.65
N GLY A 20 -15.84 6.44 -10.90
CA GLY A 20 -15.41 5.14 -11.39
C GLY A 20 -13.96 5.07 -11.87
N LYS A 21 -13.17 6.17 -11.81
CA LYS A 21 -11.73 6.11 -12.10
C LYS A 21 -11.00 5.27 -11.06
N GLU A 22 -10.06 4.46 -11.54
CA GLU A 22 -9.26 3.57 -10.71
C GLU A 22 -7.79 4.03 -10.73
N HIS A 23 -7.20 4.18 -9.54
CA HIS A 23 -5.79 4.51 -9.36
C HIS A 23 -5.08 3.36 -8.66
N GLU A 24 -4.16 2.71 -9.36
CA GLU A 24 -3.31 1.68 -8.77
C GLU A 24 -2.12 2.30 -8.03
N ILE A 25 -1.97 1.92 -6.77
CA ILE A 25 -0.90 2.40 -5.90
C ILE A 25 -0.07 1.19 -5.48
N PRO A 26 1.25 1.17 -5.77
CA PRO A 26 2.13 0.13 -5.28
C PRO A 26 2.39 0.32 -3.78
N LEU A 27 2.14 -0.73 -3.02
CA LEU A 27 2.41 -0.85 -1.60
C LEU A 27 3.65 -1.74 -1.40
N PRO A 28 4.84 -1.15 -1.26
CA PRO A 28 6.04 -1.90 -0.92
C PRO A 28 5.93 -2.50 0.49
N PRO A 29 6.62 -3.63 0.73
CA PRO A 29 6.69 -4.23 2.05
C PRO A 29 7.38 -3.28 3.04
N LYS A 30 6.85 -3.20 4.26
CA LYS A 30 7.38 -2.38 5.35
C LYS A 30 7.26 -3.13 6.67
N VAL A 31 8.32 -3.06 7.47
CA VAL A 31 8.29 -3.44 8.88
C VAL A 31 7.96 -2.19 9.69
N PHE A 32 6.87 -2.24 10.45
CA PHE A 32 6.43 -1.14 11.30
C PHE A 32 7.22 -1.12 12.62
N SER A 33 7.28 0.03 13.28
CA SER A 33 7.97 0.18 14.58
C SER A 33 7.46 -0.77 15.67
N SER A 34 6.24 -1.32 15.51
CA SER A 34 5.67 -2.35 16.37
C SER A 34 6.21 -3.76 16.10
N GLY A 35 7.14 -3.94 15.17
CA GLY A 35 7.65 -5.24 14.71
C GLY A 35 6.71 -5.97 13.74
N ARG A 36 5.56 -5.37 13.39
CA ARG A 36 4.62 -5.95 12.43
C ARG A 36 5.14 -5.82 11.02
N GLU A 37 5.08 -6.90 10.26
CA GLU A 37 5.30 -6.88 8.82
C GLU A 37 4.00 -6.55 8.09
N GLY A 38 4.11 -5.73 7.06
CA GLY A 38 2.98 -5.41 6.20
C GLY A 38 3.44 -4.61 4.99
N PHE A 39 2.58 -3.73 4.51
CA PHE A 39 2.81 -2.92 3.33
C PHE A 39 2.40 -1.48 3.60
N TYR A 40 3.13 -0.55 3.00
CA TYR A 40 2.93 0.88 3.23
C TYR A 40 3.26 1.69 2.00
N ALA A 41 2.39 2.63 1.66
CA ALA A 41 2.64 3.64 0.65
C ALA A 41 2.15 5.00 1.12
N GLN A 42 2.88 6.05 0.77
CA GLN A 42 2.42 7.43 0.91
C GLN A 42 1.88 7.89 -0.44
N ILE A 43 0.71 8.50 -0.45
CA ILE A 43 0.08 9.13 -1.61
C ILE A 43 0.48 10.61 -1.57
N PRO A 44 1.41 11.04 -2.43
CA PRO A 44 1.96 12.41 -2.35
C PRO A 44 0.92 13.46 -2.74
N ALA A 45 0.26 13.28 -3.89
CA ALA A 45 -0.83 14.11 -4.37
C ALA A 45 -1.59 13.35 -5.47
N LEU A 46 -2.83 12.97 -5.20
CA LEU A 46 -3.75 12.41 -6.18
C LEU A 46 -4.76 13.50 -6.53
N VAL A 47 -4.70 13.99 -7.77
CA VAL A 47 -5.61 15.04 -8.24
C VAL A 47 -6.88 14.39 -8.78
N TYR A 48 -8.02 14.81 -8.26
CA TYR A 48 -9.33 14.35 -8.67
C TYR A 48 -10.35 15.48 -8.58
N ASP A 49 -11.08 15.74 -9.66
CA ASP A 49 -12.14 16.76 -9.72
C ASP A 49 -11.68 18.15 -9.21
N ASP A 50 -10.52 18.60 -9.71
CA ASP A 50 -9.82 19.84 -9.28
C ASP A 50 -9.41 19.91 -7.79
N GLU A 51 -9.63 18.84 -7.03
CA GLU A 51 -9.19 18.67 -5.65
C GLU A 51 -7.91 17.82 -5.55
N VAL A 52 -7.08 18.12 -4.55
CA VAL A 52 -5.83 17.39 -4.31
C VAL A 52 -5.97 16.54 -3.05
N TYR A 53 -5.92 15.23 -3.24
CA TYR A 53 -6.01 14.24 -2.18
C TYR A 53 -4.61 13.75 -1.81
N GLY A 54 -4.26 13.90 -0.53
CA GLY A 54 -3.04 13.31 0.05
C GLY A 54 -3.41 12.20 1.03
N GLY A 55 -2.51 11.26 1.26
CA GLY A 55 -2.79 10.20 2.21
C GLY A 55 -1.66 9.21 2.42
N GLN A 56 -1.94 8.21 3.25
CA GLN A 56 -1.07 7.06 3.45
C GLN A 56 -1.92 5.81 3.55
N ILE A 57 -1.46 4.74 2.91
CA ILE A 57 -2.09 3.42 2.98
C ILE A 57 -1.15 2.53 3.78
N GLN A 58 -1.69 1.87 4.80
CA GLN A 58 -0.96 0.95 5.64
C GLN A 58 -1.78 -0.33 5.82
N VAL A 59 -1.21 -1.48 5.44
CA VAL A 59 -1.82 -2.80 5.59
C VAL A 59 -0.87 -3.67 6.38
N TRP A 60 -1.34 -4.36 7.40
CA TRP A 60 -0.51 -5.32 8.15
C TRP A 60 -1.31 -6.57 8.47
N LYS A 61 -0.59 -7.67 8.66
CA LYS A 61 -1.20 -8.91 9.12
C LYS A 61 -1.76 -8.68 10.53
N LYS A 62 -3.08 -8.77 10.69
CA LYS A 62 -3.69 -8.84 12.02
C LYS A 62 -3.34 -10.21 12.59
N THR A 63 -2.88 -10.26 13.84
CA THR A 63 -2.87 -11.52 14.58
C THR A 63 -4.32 -12.03 14.64
N PRO A 64 -4.57 -13.32 14.39
CA PRO A 64 -5.92 -13.88 14.55
C PRO A 64 -6.40 -13.56 15.96
N LYS A 65 -7.61 -12.99 16.07
CA LYS A 65 -8.31 -12.99 17.35
C LYS A 65 -8.67 -14.45 17.62
N GLU A 66 -8.04 -15.03 18.65
CA GLU A 66 -8.54 -16.23 19.30
C GLU A 66 -10.01 -16.06 19.73
#